data_AF-A0A7C3KRQ0-F1
#
_entry.id   AF-A0A7C3KRQ0-F1
#
_cell.length_a   1.000
_cell.length_b   1.000
_cell.length_c   1.000
_cell.angle_alpha   90.00
_cell.angle_beta   90.00
_cell.angle_gamma   90.00
#
_symmetry.space_group_name_H-M   'P 1'
#
loop_
_entity.id
_entity.type
_entity.pdbx_description
1 polymer ?
#
loop_
_entity_poly.entity_id
_entity_poly.type
_entity_poly.pdbx_seq_one_letter_code
_entity_poly.pdbx_strand_id
1 'polypeptide(L)' 'PQSMTNVNIQLEYFNTSSSKCILDVFKKLESISKAGNQIVINWYYEQDDEDMLEAGEDYQAIINVPFKMIEIEG' A
#
# COMPACT_ATOMS: atom_id res chain seq x y z
N PRO A 1 -21.65 -7.24 0.28
CA PRO A 1 -20.30 -6.72 0.57
C PRO A 1 -19.32 -7.89 0.77
N GLN A 2 -18.09 -7.79 0.29
CA GLN A 2 -17.05 -8.79 0.61
C GLN A 2 -16.66 -8.66 2.09
N SER A 3 -16.31 -9.79 2.72
CA SER A 3 -15.91 -9.83 4.13
C SER A 3 -14.56 -9.14 4.39
N MET A 4 -13.74 -9.00 3.35
CA MET A 4 -12.42 -8.38 3.39
C MET A 4 -12.20 -7.58 2.10
N THR A 5 -11.63 -6.39 2.24
CA THR A 5 -11.24 -5.52 1.13
C THR A 5 -9.74 -5.66 0.89
N ASN A 6 -9.36 -6.11 -0.31
CA ASN A 6 -7.97 -6.13 -0.75
C ASN A 6 -7.70 -4.88 -1.59
N VAL A 7 -6.65 -4.15 -1.25
CA VAL A 7 -6.20 -2.95 -1.96
C VAL A 7 -4.86 -3.26 -2.61
N ASN A 8 -4.87 -3.44 -3.92
CA ASN A 8 -3.67 -3.76 -4.70
C ASN A 8 -3.08 -2.48 -5.27
N ILE A 9 -1.81 -2.22 -4.95
CA ILE A 9 -1.06 -1.08 -5.45
C ILE A 9 0.06 -1.61 -6.33
N GLN A 10 -0.06 -1.37 -7.63
CA GLN A 10 0.92 -1.75 -8.64
C GLN A 10 1.10 -0.53 -9.54
N LEU A 11 2.21 0.18 -9.34
CA LEU A 11 2.53 1.42 -10.02
C LEU A 11 3.94 1.30 -10.59
N GLU A 12 4.15 1.74 -11.82
CA GLU A 12 5.49 1.79 -12.44
C GLU A 12 6.25 3.05 -12.02
N TYR A 13 5.53 4.12 -11.65
CA TYR A 13 6.14 5.38 -11.24
C TYR A 13 5.14 6.27 -10.50
N PHE A 14 5.61 6.98 -9.48
CA PHE A 14 4.88 8.09 -8.87
C PHE A 14 5.85 9.14 -8.33
N ASN A 15 5.41 10.39 -8.30
CA ASN A 15 6.21 11.51 -7.81
C ASN A 15 5.82 11.89 -6.38
N THR A 16 6.56 12.85 -5.80
CA THR A 16 6.34 13.34 -4.42
C THR A 16 4.91 13.82 -4.14
N SER A 17 4.24 14.42 -5.12
CA SER A 17 2.85 14.88 -4.95
C SER A 17 1.89 13.69 -4.87
N SER A 18 2.09 12.69 -5.72
CA SER A 18 1.34 11.42 -5.66
C SER A 18 1.59 10.68 -4.35
N SER A 19 2.82 10.69 -3.81
CA SER A 19 3.15 10.03 -2.55
C SER A 19 2.28 10.52 -1.39
N LYS A 20 2.06 11.84 -1.31
CA LYS A 20 1.18 12.44 -0.30
C LYS A 20 -0.26 11.93 -0.45
N CYS A 21 -0.78 11.89 -1.68
CA CYS A 21 -2.13 11.41 -1.94
C CYS A 21 -2.30 9.92 -1.59
N ILE A 22 -1.31 9.08 -1.92
CA ILE A 22 -1.31 7.65 -1.58
C ILE A 22 -1.33 7.47 -0.05
N LEU A 23 -0.49 8.22 0.67
CA LEU A 23 -0.48 8.19 2.13
C LEU A 23 -1.84 8.59 2.72
N ASP A 24 -2.47 9.64 2.19
CA ASP A 24 -3.78 10.09 2.64
C ASP A 24 -4.88 9.03 2.40
N VAL A 25 -4.78 8.26 1.30
CA VAL A 25 -5.65 7.11 1.04
C VAL A 25 -5.40 6.02 2.09
N PHE A 26 -4.14 5.66 2.36
CA PHE A 26 -3.82 4.63 3.36
C PHE A 26 -4.28 5.01 4.77
N LYS A 27 -4.18 6.28 5.18
CA LYS A 27 -4.71 6.76 6.47
C LYS A 27 -6.23 6.64 6.56
N LYS A 28 -6.94 6.86 5.45
CA LYS A 28 -8.40 6.63 5.39
C LYS A 28 -8.72 5.14 5.51
N LEU A 29 -7.98 4.28 4.81
CA LEU A 29 -8.13 2.82 4.93
C LEU A 29 -7.86 2.34 6.37
N GLU A 30 -6.84 2.88 7.03
CA GLU A 30 -6.55 2.59 8.44
C GLU A 30 -7.72 2.97 9.35
N SER A 31 -8.33 4.13 9.12
CA SER A 31 -9.50 4.58 9.88
C SER A 31 -10.70 3.64 9.67
N ILE A 32 -10.91 3.17 8.44
CA ILE A 32 -11.96 2.19 8.11
C ILE A 32 -11.66 0.84 8.76
N SER A 33 -10.40 0.42 8.79
CA SER A 33 -9.95 -0.80 9.46
C SER A 33 -10.20 -0.74 10.96
N LYS A 34 -9.86 0.39 11.60
CA LYS A 34 -10.15 0.67 13.02
C LYS A 34 -11.64 0.64 13.36
N ALA A 35 -12.52 0.89 12.39
CA ALA A 35 -13.98 0.75 12.55
C ALA A 35 -14.48 -0.70 12.44
N GLY A 36 -13.59 -1.69 12.33
CA GLY A 36 -13.91 -3.12 12.33
C GLY A 36 -13.99 -3.77 10.95
N ASN A 37 -13.65 -3.04 9.88
CA ASN A 37 -13.61 -3.60 8.53
C ASN A 37 -12.27 -4.30 8.29
N GLN A 38 -12.27 -5.46 7.64
CA GLN A 38 -11.04 -6.15 7.30
C GLN A 38 -10.45 -5.56 6.02
N ILE A 39 -9.27 -4.94 6.11
CA ILE A 39 -8.54 -4.37 4.99
C ILE A 39 -7.13 -4.98 4.94
N VAL A 40 -6.67 -5.28 3.73
CA VAL A 40 -5.29 -5.68 3.45
C VAL A 40 -4.78 -4.85 2.28
N ILE A 41 -3.60 -4.26 2.44
CA ILE A 41 -2.88 -3.56 1.36
C ILE A 41 -1.84 -4.53 0.81
N ASN A 42 -1.80 -4.66 -0.52
CA ASN A 42 -0.81 -5.44 -1.25
C ASN A 42 -0.02 -4.46 -2.12
N TRP A 43 1.26 -4.29 -1.83
CA TRP A 43 2.19 -3.44 -2.55
C TRP A 43 3.04 -4.29 -3.47
N TYR A 44 2.86 -4.09 -4.77
CA TYR A 44 3.56 -4.81 -5.82
C TYR A 44 4.75 -3.98 -6.29
N TYR A 45 5.91 -4.61 -6.39
CA TYR A 45 7.15 -4.00 -6.88
C TYR A 45 7.91 -4.99 -7.75
N GLU A 46 8.63 -4.51 -8.76
CA GLU A 46 9.52 -5.32 -9.59
C GLU A 46 10.83 -5.60 -8.83
N GLN A 47 11.44 -6.77 -9.06
CA GLN A 47 12.63 -7.21 -8.33
C GLN A 47 13.82 -6.23 -8.44
N ASP A 48 13.95 -5.52 -9.56
CA ASP A 48 15.01 -4.56 -9.85
C ASP A 48 14.61 -3.10 -9.57
N ASP A 49 13.39 -2.86 -9.06
CA ASP A 49 12.91 -1.53 -8.66
C ASP A 49 13.10 -1.29 -7.15
N GLU A 50 14.34 -0.95 -6.78
CA GLU A 50 14.73 -0.64 -5.39
C GLU A 50 13.98 0.59 -4.84
N ASP A 51 13.70 1.59 -5.68
CA ASP A 51 12.98 2.81 -5.27
C ASP A 51 11.52 2.49 -4.89
N MET A 52 10.87 1.59 -5.63
CA MET A 52 9.51 1.13 -5.34
C MET A 52 9.44 0.25 -4.08
N LEU A 53 10.46 -0.56 -3.85
CA LEU A 53 10.60 -1.34 -2.63
C LEU A 53 10.72 -0.41 -1.41
N GLU A 54 11.67 0.53 -1.43
CA GLU A 54 11.90 1.49 -0.33
C GLU A 54 10.63 2.29 -0.02
N ALA A 55 9.93 2.78 -1.05
CA ALA A 55 8.69 3.52 -0.83
C ALA A 55 7.58 2.68 -0.20
N GLY A 56 7.48 1.38 -0.55
CA GLY A 56 6.55 0.46 0.09
C GLY A 56 6.86 0.22 1.56
N GLU A 57 8.14 0.04 1.90
CA GLU A 57 8.63 -0.09 3.27
C GLU A 57 8.33 1.16 4.11
N ASP A 58 8.54 2.35 3.53
CA ASP A 58 8.19 3.64 4.15
C ASP A 58 6.69 3.70 4.51
N TYR A 59 5.81 3.34 3.58
CA TYR A 59 4.37 3.32 3.86
C TYR A 59 4.00 2.27 4.92
N GLN A 60 4.60 1.08 4.84
CA GLN A 60 4.36 0.00 5.79
C GLN A 60 4.76 0.41 7.22
N ALA A 61 5.86 1.15 7.38
CA ALA A 61 6.30 1.65 8.68
C ALA A 61 5.35 2.72 9.27
N ILE A 62 4.61 3.44 8.43
CA ILE A 62 3.72 4.54 8.84
C ILE A 62 2.29 4.05 9.14
N ILE A 63 1.81 3.00 8.45
CA ILE A 63 0.39 2.62 8.42
C ILE A 63 0.13 1.35 9.24
N ASN A 64 -0.82 1.40 10.17
CA ASN A 64 -1.21 0.26 11.00
C ASN A 64 -2.38 -0.53 10.41
N VAL A 65 -2.16 -1.09 9.22
CA VAL A 65 -3.07 -2.00 8.49
C VAL A 65 -2.23 -3.18 7.99
N PRO A 66 -2.77 -4.41 7.89
CA PRO A 66 -2.07 -5.49 7.21
C PRO A 66 -1.57 -5.05 5.83
N PHE A 67 -0.25 -5.05 5.68
CA PHE A 67 0.46 -4.56 4.50
C PHE A 67 1.40 -5.66 4.02
N LYS A 68 1.30 -6.04 2.75
CA LYS A 68 2.08 -7.12 2.15
C LYS A 68 2.91 -6.56 1.01
N MET A 69 4.22 -6.77 1.09
CA MET A 69 5.15 -6.56 -0.03
C MET A 69 5.11 -7.80 -0.93
N ILE A 70 4.87 -7.61 -2.22
CA ILE A 70 4.75 -8.67 -3.22
C ILE A 70 5.68 -8.34 -4.38
N GLU A 71 6.79 -9.07 -4.45
CA GLU A 71 7.69 -9.03 -5.60
C GLU A 71 7.01 -9.63 -6.83
N ILE A 72 7.15 -9.00 -7.99
CA ILE A 72 6.68 -9.49 -9.29
C ILE A 72 7.82 -9.55 -10.30
N GLU A 73 7.71 -10.51 -11.23
CA GLU A 73 8.55 -10.56 -12.42
C GLU A 73 7.95 -9.62 -13.47
N GLY A 74 8.77 -8.69 -13.98
CA GLY A 74 8.44 -7.77 -15.08
C GLY A 74 8.47 -8.43 -16.46
#